data_AF-A0AAN8S6M5-F1
#
_entry.id   AF-A0AAN8S6M5-F1
#
_cell.length_a   1.000
_cell.length_b   1.000
_cell.length_c   1.000
_cell.angle_alpha   90.00
_cell.angle_beta   90.00
_cell.angle_gamma   90.00
#
_symmetry.space_group_name_H-M   'P 1'
#
loop_
_entity.id
_entity.type
_entity.pdbx_description
1 polymer ?
#
loop_
_entity_poly.entity_id
_entity_poly.type
_entity_poly.pdbx_seq_one_letter_code
_entity_poly.pdbx_strand_id
1 'polypeptide(L)'
;MAYAAHNILKDECGDPGLLCDRMRPTPPGSKLLKYIRNVSFVGLQGTDVRFNEDGDAYGSYSIFQYQKGEDDKYDYVMVGSWKEKLEFEVSKTRWNSENSTVPPKSICSGPCPLGHIRNFQVSFLGFSFFSGRTR
;
A
#
# COMPACT_ATOMS: atom_id res chain seq x y z
N MET A 1 16.89 6.44 11.19
CA MET A 1 17.74 6.92 12.30
C MET A 1 19.22 6.91 11.95
N ALA A 2 19.84 5.75 11.66
CA ALA A 2 21.27 5.68 11.34
C ALA A 2 21.69 6.63 10.19
N TYR A 3 20.93 6.66 9.09
CA TYR A 3 21.17 7.59 7.98
C TYR A 3 21.10 9.07 8.40
N ALA A 4 20.16 9.46 9.27
CA ALA A 4 20.08 10.83 9.77
C ALA A 4 21.29 11.19 10.66
N ALA A 5 21.73 10.26 11.50
CA ALA A 5 22.94 10.42 12.33
C ALA A 5 24.21 10.50 11.47
N HIS A 6 24.27 9.73 10.39
CA HIS A 6 25.38 9.80 9.43
C HIS A 6 25.41 11.16 8.72
N ASN A 7 24.27 11.70 8.30
CA ASN A 7 24.19 13.00 7.63
C ASN A 7 24.64 14.15 8.54
N ILE A 8 24.23 14.16 9.81
CA ILE A 8 24.71 15.19 10.75
C ILE A 8 26.21 15.06 11.04
N LEU A 9 26.74 13.85 11.13
CA LEU A 9 28.19 13.62 11.31
C LEU A 9 28.97 14.10 10.09
N LYS A 10 28.47 13.82 8.89
CA LYS A 10 29.08 14.27 7.64
C LYS A 10 29.10 15.80 7.54
N ASP A 11 28.02 16.48 7.90
CA ASP A 11 27.94 17.94 7.83
C ASP A 11 28.83 18.63 8.88
N GLU A 12 28.91 18.09 10.11
CA GLU A 12 29.63 18.73 11.22
C GLU A 12 31.12 18.39 11.26
N CYS A 13 31.45 17.14 10.91
CA CYS A 13 32.78 16.56 11.07
C CYS A 13 33.50 16.29 9.73
N GLY A 14 32.79 16.31 8.60
CA GLY A 14 33.34 16.04 7.27
C GLY A 14 33.58 14.55 7.00
N ASP A 15 34.43 13.91 7.80
CA ASP A 15 34.81 12.49 7.62
C ASP A 15 33.92 11.56 8.48
N PRO A 16 33.15 10.64 7.87
CA PRO A 16 32.16 9.83 8.58
C PRO A 16 32.71 8.75 9.55
N GLY A 17 34.03 8.69 9.77
CA GLY A 17 34.67 7.67 10.61
C GLY A 17 34.84 8.04 12.09
N LEU A 18 34.84 9.32 12.45
CA LEU A 18 35.08 9.77 13.83
C LEU A 18 34.03 10.75 14.35
N LEU A 19 33.61 10.55 15.60
CA LEU A 19 32.87 11.53 16.37
C LEU A 19 33.78 12.73 16.65
N CYS A 20 33.54 13.87 16.00
CA CYS A 20 34.28 15.10 16.25
C CYS A 20 33.88 15.78 17.56
N ASP A 21 34.77 16.61 18.11
CA ASP A 21 34.52 17.35 19.36
C ASP A 21 33.28 18.27 19.29
N ARG A 22 32.87 18.69 18.08
CA ARG A 22 31.65 19.50 17.87
C ARG A 22 30.35 18.74 18.16
N MET A 23 30.39 17.41 18.19
CA MET A 23 29.28 16.55 18.58
C MET A 23 29.26 16.27 20.09
N ARG A 24 30.18 16.86 20.85
CA ARG A 24 30.29 16.79 22.31
C ARG A 24 30.17 18.19 22.93
N PRO A 25 29.06 18.54 23.59
CA PRO A 25 27.91 17.70 23.94
C PRO A 25 26.99 17.40 22.74
N THR A 26 26.15 16.37 22.88
CA THR A 26 25.23 15.93 21.83
C THR A 26 24.36 17.09 21.32
N PRO A 27 24.20 17.25 19.99
CA PRO A 27 23.37 18.32 19.43
C PRO A 27 21.92 18.23 19.91
N PRO A 28 21.20 19.36 19.99
CA PRO A 28 19.82 19.38 20.45
C PRO A 28 18.92 18.54 19.55
N GLY A 29 17.91 17.90 20.14
CA GLY A 29 16.98 17.01 19.42
C GLY A 29 16.25 17.69 18.25
N SER A 30 16.02 19.01 18.34
CA SER A 30 15.46 19.80 17.25
C SER A 30 16.35 19.83 16.00
N LYS A 31 17.68 19.82 16.17
CA LYS A 31 18.64 19.74 15.07
C LYS A 31 18.59 18.36 14.45
N LEU A 32 18.63 17.30 15.27
CA LEU A 32 18.51 15.92 14.78
C LEU A 32 17.18 15.65 14.06
N LEU A 33 16.07 16.21 14.55
CA LEU A 33 14.76 16.07 13.94
C LEU A 33 14.72 16.61 12.50
N LYS A 34 15.42 17.72 12.21
CA LYS A 34 15.54 18.24 10.84
C LYS A 34 16.21 17.24 9.90
N TYR A 35 17.27 16.57 10.36
CA TYR A 35 17.94 15.52 9.60
C TYR A 35 17.09 14.25 9.44
N ILE A 36 16.30 13.89 10.45
CA ILE A 36 15.37 12.76 10.38
C ILE A 36 14.29 13.03 9.31
N ARG A 37 13.72 14.24 9.27
CA ARG A 37 12.69 14.60 8.29
C ARG A 37 13.21 14.67 6.86
N ASN A 38 14.47 15.09 6.66
CA ASN A 38 15.06 15.27 5.33
C ASN A 38 15.88 14.06 4.82
N VAL A 39 15.64 12.87 5.38
CA VAL A 39 16.36 11.66 4.95
C VAL A 39 15.57 10.94 3.86
N SER A 40 16.28 10.51 2.81
CA SER A 40 15.78 9.61 1.77
C SER A 40 16.81 8.50 1.58
N PHE A 41 16.40 7.25 1.78
CA PHE A 41 17.28 6.10 1.61
C PHE A 41 16.50 4.85 1.22
N VAL A 42 17.17 3.91 0.56
CA VAL A 42 16.62 2.60 0.23
C VAL A 42 16.89 1.63 1.38
N GLY A 43 15.83 1.08 1.94
CA GLY A 43 15.91 0.06 3.00
C GLY A 43 16.44 -1.28 2.47
N LEU A 44 16.76 -2.18 3.39
CA LEU A 44 17.28 -3.53 3.06
C LEU A 44 16.36 -4.32 2.13
N GLN A 45 15.05 -4.08 2.23
CA GLN A 45 14.03 -4.73 1.41
C GLN A 45 13.79 -4.03 0.07
N GLY A 46 14.66 -3.11 -0.36
CA GLY A 46 14.51 -2.35 -1.60
C GLY A 46 13.41 -1.29 -1.58
N THR A 47 12.81 -1.03 -0.41
CA THR A 47 11.76 -0.02 -0.22
C THR A 47 12.38 1.36 0.00
N ASP A 48 11.95 2.34 -0.76
CA ASP A 48 12.33 3.74 -0.54
C ASP A 48 11.66 4.27 0.74
N VAL A 49 12.45 4.79 1.66
CA VAL A 49 11.99 5.39 2.91
C VAL A 49 12.28 6.89 2.86
N ARG A 50 11.20 7.67 2.93
CA ARG A 50 11.20 9.14 2.96
C ARG A 50 10.05 9.62 3.83
N PHE A 51 10.16 10.84 4.34
CA PHE A 51 9.16 11.46 5.21
C PHE A 51 8.53 12.67 4.54
N ASN A 52 7.24 12.92 4.81
CA ASN A 52 6.55 14.14 4.39
C ASN A 52 6.84 15.31 5.35
N GLU A 53 6.25 16.48 5.08
CA GLU A 53 6.42 17.69 5.90
C GLU A 53 5.92 17.50 7.34
N ASP A 54 4.87 16.71 7.53
CA ASP A 54 4.30 16.37 8.84
C ASP A 54 5.21 15.43 9.64
N GLY A 55 6.08 14.67 8.95
CA GLY A 55 6.99 13.69 9.52
C GLY A 55 6.50 12.24 9.42
N ASP A 56 5.42 12.00 8.68
CA ASP A 56 4.92 10.67 8.36
C ASP A 56 5.72 10.04 7.22
N ALA A 57 5.96 8.73 7.33
CA ALA A 57 6.62 7.99 6.28
C ALA A 57 5.69 7.79 5.08
N TYR A 58 6.23 7.90 3.87
CA TYR A 58 5.46 7.52 2.68
C TYR A 58 5.14 6.02 2.71
N GLY A 59 3.86 5.69 2.55
CA GLY A 59 3.40 4.30 2.54
C GLY A 59 3.88 3.56 1.29
N SER A 60 4.54 2.42 1.49
CA SER A 60 4.82 1.45 0.43
C SER A 60 4.43 0.06 0.93
N TYR A 61 3.59 -0.62 0.15
CA TYR A 61 3.09 -1.96 0.49
C TYR A 61 3.50 -2.95 -0.59
N SER A 62 3.89 -4.15 -0.16
CA SER A 62 4.05 -5.31 -1.05
C SER A 62 2.78 -6.14 -0.99
N ILE A 63 2.22 -6.48 -2.14
CA ILE A 63 0.98 -7.22 -2.26
C ILE A 63 1.32 -8.69 -2.46
N PHE A 64 0.86 -9.53 -1.54
CA PHE A 64 1.03 -10.98 -1.59
C PHE A 64 -0.30 -11.67 -1.83
N GLN A 65 -0.27 -12.77 -2.56
CA GLN A 65 -1.39 -13.68 -2.71
C GLN A 65 -1.03 -15.03 -2.10
N TYR A 66 -1.96 -15.60 -1.35
CA TYR A 66 -1.85 -16.96 -0.85
C TYR A 66 -2.17 -17.94 -1.98
N GLN A 67 -1.18 -18.69 -2.42
CA GLN A 67 -1.28 -19.59 -3.58
C GLN A 67 -0.85 -20.99 -3.21
N LYS A 68 -1.41 -21.98 -3.93
CA LYS A 68 -0.97 -23.36 -3.84
C LYS A 68 0.24 -23.57 -4.76
N GLY A 69 1.36 -23.96 -4.16
CA GLY A 69 2.59 -24.36 -4.84
C GLY A 69 2.47 -25.75 -5.46
N GLU A 70 3.50 -26.15 -6.21
CA GLU A 70 3.53 -27.47 -6.89
C GLU A 70 3.59 -28.65 -5.89
N ASP A 71 4.18 -28.42 -4.71
CA ASP A 71 4.32 -29.43 -3.65
C ASP A 71 3.04 -29.64 -2.82
N ASP A 72 1.87 -29.26 -3.33
CA ASP A 72 0.57 -29.25 -2.62
C ASP A 72 0.51 -28.32 -1.38
N LYS A 73 1.61 -27.62 -1.08
CA LYS A 73 1.72 -26.66 0.02
C LYS A 73 1.28 -25.27 -0.41
N TYR A 74 0.82 -24.49 0.55
CA TYR A 74 0.47 -23.10 0.32
C TYR A 74 1.57 -22.15 0.76
N ASP A 75 1.79 -21.10 -0.03
CA ASP A 75 2.77 -20.07 0.27
C ASP A 75 2.28 -18.68 -0.19
N TYR A 76 2.92 -17.64 0.35
CA TYR A 76 2.68 -16.25 -0.01
C TYR A 76 3.60 -15.83 -1.16
N VAL A 77 3.01 -15.63 -2.33
CA VAL A 77 3.72 -15.16 -3.52
C VAL A 77 3.48 -13.67 -3.70
N MET A 78 4.55 -12.90 -3.92
CA MET A 78 4.42 -11.48 -4.24
C MET A 78 3.83 -11.31 -5.65
N VAL A 79 2.70 -10.61 -5.73
CA VAL A 79 1.94 -10.38 -6.98
C VAL A 79 1.92 -8.91 -7.40
N GLY A 80 2.43 -8.00 -6.56
CA GLY A 80 2.51 -6.60 -6.89
C GLY A 80 3.07 -5.72 -5.78
N SER A 81 3.10 -4.42 -6.04
CA SER A 81 3.46 -3.41 -5.05
C SER A 81 2.56 -2.17 -5.19
N TRP A 82 2.37 -1.47 -4.08
CA TRP A 82 1.67 -0.20 -4.03
C TRP A 82 2.59 0.86 -3.44
N LYS A 83 2.72 1.96 -4.17
CA LYS A 83 3.35 3.20 -3.72
C LYS A 83 2.36 4.33 -4.01
N GLU A 84 2.72 5.27 -4.88
CA GLU A 84 1.75 6.25 -5.40
C GLU A 84 0.84 5.66 -6.48
N LYS A 85 1.26 4.56 -7.09
CA LYS A 85 0.52 3.81 -8.11
C LYS A 85 0.53 2.32 -7.75
N LEU A 86 -0.52 1.64 -8.21
CA LEU A 86 -0.65 0.20 -8.11
C LEU A 86 0.11 -0.45 -9.26
N GLU A 87 1.11 -1.24 -8.94
CA GLU A 87 1.77 -2.16 -9.86
C GLU A 87 1.32 -3.57 -9.51
N PHE A 88 0.51 -4.18 -10.37
CA PHE A 88 -0.09 -5.47 -10.09
C PHE A 88 0.01 -6.40 -11.30
N GLU A 89 0.63 -7.55 -11.10
CA GLU A 89 0.87 -8.53 -12.15
C GLU A 89 -0.20 -9.63 -12.09
N VAL A 90 -1.26 -9.44 -12.87
CA VAL A 90 -2.36 -10.41 -12.95
C VAL A 90 -1.86 -11.79 -13.39
N SER A 91 -0.83 -11.85 -14.24
CA SER A 91 -0.16 -13.09 -14.70
C SER A 91 0.41 -13.94 -13.56
N LYS A 92 0.85 -13.31 -12.46
CA LYS A 92 1.37 -14.01 -11.28
C LYS A 92 0.27 -14.48 -10.35
N THR A 93 -0.99 -14.11 -10.59
CA THR A 93 -2.11 -14.51 -9.74
C THR A 93 -2.61 -15.90 -10.09
N ARG A 94 -2.94 -16.68 -9.06
CA ARG A 94 -3.59 -17.99 -9.20
C ARG A 94 -4.94 -17.97 -8.48
N TRP A 95 -6.00 -18.26 -9.23
CA TRP A 95 -7.37 -18.34 -8.69
C TRP A 95 -7.86 -19.80 -8.64
N ASN A 96 -9.14 -20.01 -8.31
CA ASN A 96 -9.74 -21.30 -7.91
C ASN A 96 -9.73 -22.42 -8.96
N SER A 97 -9.40 -22.13 -10.22
CA SER A 97 -9.32 -23.13 -11.28
C SER A 97 -7.85 -23.29 -11.62
N GLU A 98 -7.36 -24.53 -11.64
CA GLU A 98 -5.99 -24.88 -12.04
C GLU A 98 -5.57 -24.03 -13.25
N ASN A 99 -4.62 -23.12 -13.03
CA ASN A 99 -4.07 -22.19 -14.04
C ASN A 99 -5.00 -21.09 -14.57
N SER A 100 -6.10 -20.76 -13.90
CA SER A 100 -6.86 -19.57 -14.23
C SER A 100 -6.21 -18.32 -13.64
N THR A 101 -5.55 -17.57 -14.52
CA THR A 101 -5.12 -16.18 -14.30
C THR A 101 -6.32 -15.21 -14.30
N VAL A 102 -7.52 -15.68 -14.65
CA VAL A 102 -8.73 -14.85 -14.72
C VAL A 102 -9.27 -14.60 -13.31
N PRO A 103 -9.40 -13.33 -12.88
CA PRO A 103 -9.96 -13.00 -11.57
C PRO A 103 -11.41 -13.45 -11.41
N PRO A 104 -11.83 -13.87 -10.20
CA PRO A 104 -13.22 -14.22 -9.95
C PRO A 104 -14.13 -13.00 -10.11
N LYS A 105 -15.30 -13.22 -10.70
CA LYS A 105 -16.31 -12.15 -10.84
C LYS A 105 -17.05 -11.97 -9.51
N SER A 106 -16.88 -10.81 -8.89
CA SER A 106 -17.55 -10.43 -7.64
C SER A 106 -18.53 -9.26 -7.87
N ILE A 107 -19.50 -9.46 -8.76
CA ILE A 107 -20.52 -8.44 -9.10
C ILE A 107 -21.90 -8.86 -8.59
N CYS A 108 -22.66 -7.91 -8.03
CA CYS A 108 -24.02 -8.15 -7.53
C CYS A 108 -25.01 -8.47 -8.66
N SER A 109 -24.90 -7.77 -9.80
CA SER A 109 -25.72 -8.00 -10.99
C SER A 109 -24.87 -7.79 -12.24
N GLY A 110 -24.97 -8.71 -13.19
CA GLY A 110 -24.30 -8.60 -14.49
C GLY A 110 -24.78 -7.39 -15.32
N PRO A 111 -24.03 -7.01 -16.37
CA PRO A 111 -24.48 -6.02 -17.33
C PRO A 111 -25.78 -6.49 -18.02
N CYS A 112 -26.71 -5.56 -18.25
CA CYS A 112 -27.98 -5.87 -18.92
C CYS A 112 -27.73 -6.21 -20.40
N PRO A 113 -28.45 -7.19 -20.97
CA PRO A 113 -28.44 -7.43 -22.40
C PRO A 113 -28.93 -6.20 -23.18
N LEU A 114 -28.59 -6.13 -24.47
CA LEU A 114 -29.12 -5.10 -25.36
C LEU A 114 -30.66 -5.09 -25.31
N GLY A 115 -31.26 -3.90 -25.27
CA GLY A 115 -32.70 -3.70 -25.17
C GLY A 115 -33.28 -3.82 -23.74
N HIS A 116 -32.45 -4.11 -22.72
CA HIS A 116 -32.88 -4.12 -21.32
C HIS A 116 -32.36 -2.91 -20.55
N ILE A 117 -33.11 -2.48 -19.53
CA ILE A 117 -32.75 -1.36 -18.64
C ILE A 117 -32.59 -1.90 -17.21
N ARG A 118 -31.56 -1.42 -16.51
CA ARG A 118 -31.31 -1.80 -15.12
C ARG A 118 -32.34 -1.13 -14.21
N ASN A 119 -33.18 -1.94 -13.57
CA ASN A 119 -34.13 -1.44 -12.58
C ASN A 119 -33.45 -1.32 -11.21
N PHE A 120 -33.44 -0.10 -10.66
CA PHE A 120 -32.96 0.13 -9.31
C PHE A 120 -34.18 0.17 -8.38
N GLN A 121 -34.36 -0.87 -7.57
CA GLN A 121 -35.28 -0.74 -6.45
C GLN A 121 -34.66 0.20 -5.42
N VAL A 122 -35.16 1.44 -5.38
CA VAL A 122 -34.94 2.31 -4.23
C VAL A 122 -35.70 1.66 -3.09
N SER A 123 -34.97 1.03 -2.17
CA SER A 123 -35.53 0.57 -0.91
C SER A 123 -35.93 1.81 -0.10
N PHE A 124 -37.14 2.32 -0.35
CA PHE A 124 -37.83 3.18 0.58
C PHE A 124 -38.11 2.33 1.83
N LEU A 125 -37.25 2.48 2.82
CA LEU A 125 -37.62 2.22 4.20
C LEU A 125 -38.81 3.13 4.51
N GLY A 126 -40.01 2.57 4.43
CA GLY A 126 -41.27 3.21 4.79
C GLY A 126 -41.98 3.88 3.62
N PHE A 127 -42.91 3.17 2.98
CA PHE A 127 -44.34 3.47 3.05
C PHE A 127 -45.10 2.32 2.37
N SER A 128 -45.58 1.38 3.18
CA SER A 128 -46.61 0.44 2.76
C SER A 128 -47.89 1.24 2.47
N PHE A 129 -48.13 1.60 1.22
CA PHE A 129 -49.48 1.93 0.76
C PHE A 129 -50.04 0.75 -0.03
N PHE A 130 -50.65 -0.16 0.72
CA PHE A 130 -51.67 -1.06 0.18
C PHE A 130 -52.88 -0.21 -0.22
N SER A 131 -53.07 -0.03 -1.52
CA SER A 131 -54.35 0.34 -2.15
C SER A 131 -54.16 0.03 -3.63
N GLY A 132 -54.96 -0.75 -4.33
CA GLY A 132 -56.29 -1.28 -4.08
C GLY A 132 -56.70 -1.82 -5.45
N ARG A 133 -57.08 -3.09 -5.49
CA ARG A 133 -57.56 -3.80 -6.67
C ARG A 133 -58.76 -3.06 -7.27
N THR A 134 -58.71 -2.71 -8.56
CA THR A 134 -59.92 -2.44 -9.34
C THR A 134 -59.88 -3.25 -10.63
N ARG A 135 -60.77 -4.26 -10.62
CA ARG A 135 -61.45 -5.00 -11.69
C ARG A 135 -60.78 -5.16 -13.05
#